data_AF-A0A836UV44-F1
#
_entry.id   AF-A0A836UV44-F1
#
_cell.length_a   1.000
_cell.length_b   1.000
_cell.length_c   1.000
_cell.angle_alpha   90.00
_cell.angle_beta   90.00
_cell.angle_gamma   90.00
#
_symmetry.space_group_name_H-M   'P 1'
#
loop_
_entity.id
_entity.type
_entity.pdbx_description
1 polymer ?
#
loop_
_entity_poly.entity_id
_entity_poly.type
_entity_poly.pdbx_seq_one_letter_code
_entity_poly.pdbx_strand_id
1 'polypeptide(L)'
;MILWKKTGALLATALLLGGLVASEAEARGKRMSQLPNGGVAGCNTCHTDGGGTPRNPFGLEMQANFLTASGSAGDVVWGPELAALDSDGDGVANGAELGDPDGTWVVGDPDPANPFAPGDPESTPPMPTATAVAASNWAQIKSLINELD
;
A
#
# COMPACT_ATOMS: atom_id res chain seq x y z
N MET A 1 5.15 46.33 55.66
CA MET A 1 5.73 44.96 55.55
C MET A 1 4.60 44.03 55.98
N ILE A 2 3.99 43.19 55.15
CA ILE A 2 4.57 42.07 54.40
C ILE A 2 3.68 41.80 53.16
N LEU A 3 4.36 41.63 52.03
CA LEU A 3 3.82 41.40 50.69
C LEU A 3 3.54 39.89 50.52
N TRP A 4 2.34 39.42 50.85
CA TRP A 4 1.93 38.04 50.57
C TRP A 4 0.49 38.03 50.09
N LYS A 5 0.25 38.08 48.77
CA LYS A 5 -1.06 37.74 48.20
C LYS A 5 -1.12 37.61 46.68
N LYS A 6 -0.08 37.14 45.97
CA LYS A 6 -0.17 36.95 44.50
C LYS A 6 0.73 35.83 43.96
N THR A 7 0.61 34.60 44.45
CA THR A 7 1.28 33.45 43.81
C THR A 7 0.38 32.23 43.58
N GLY A 8 -0.85 32.21 44.10
CA GLY A 8 -1.75 31.06 43.96
C GLY A 8 -2.57 30.98 42.66
N ALA A 9 -2.61 32.03 41.85
CA ALA A 9 -3.54 32.11 40.71
C ALA A 9 -2.90 31.87 39.33
N LEU A 10 -1.58 31.68 39.23
CA LEU A 10 -0.89 31.50 37.95
C LEU A 10 -0.59 30.04 37.59
N LEU A 11 -0.75 29.10 38.52
CA LEU A 11 -0.52 27.67 38.27
C LEU A 11 -1.77 26.93 37.77
N ALA A 12 -2.98 27.47 38.00
CA ALA A 12 -4.23 26.83 37.54
C ALA A 12 -4.53 27.10 36.05
N THR A 13 -4.08 28.22 35.49
CA THR A 13 -4.36 28.59 34.09
C THR A 13 -3.43 27.89 33.10
N ALA A 14 -2.20 27.54 33.51
CA ALA A 14 -1.26 26.82 32.66
C ALA A 14 -1.65 25.34 32.46
N LEU A 15 -2.40 24.74 33.39
CA LEU A 15 -2.89 23.36 33.25
C LEU A 15 -4.15 23.23 32.38
N LEU A 16 -4.92 24.30 32.17
CA LEU A 16 -6.15 24.23 31.35
C LEU A 16 -5.94 24.46 29.84
N LEU A 17 -4.79 25.02 29.42
CA LEU A 17 -4.47 25.17 27.98
C LEU A 17 -3.65 24.01 27.40
N GLY A 18 -3.22 23.04 28.23
CA GLY A 18 -2.52 21.83 27.80
C GLY A 18 -3.44 20.67 27.43
N GLY A 19 -4.71 20.96 27.12
CA GLY A 19 -5.70 19.97 26.69
C GLY A 19 -5.29 19.31 25.38
N LEU A 20 -4.55 18.21 25.54
CA LEU A 20 -4.20 17.16 24.60
C LEU A 20 -4.97 17.21 23.28
N VAL A 21 -4.31 17.66 22.21
CA VAL A 21 -4.56 17.09 20.88
C VAL A 21 -3.96 15.68 20.88
N ALA A 22 -4.66 14.74 21.52
CA ALA A 22 -4.38 13.33 21.32
C ALA A 22 -4.79 13.02 19.88
N SER A 23 -3.81 12.95 18.96
CA SER A 23 -4.03 12.31 17.68
C SER A 23 -4.38 10.85 17.98
N GLU A 24 -5.60 10.44 17.68
CA GLU A 24 -5.97 9.04 17.80
C GLU A 24 -5.06 8.25 16.83
N ALA A 25 -4.14 7.48 17.40
CA ALA A 25 -3.40 6.47 16.66
C ALA A 25 -4.36 5.32 16.34
N GLU A 26 -5.26 5.55 15.40
CA GLU A 26 -6.11 4.48 14.88
C GLU A 26 -5.24 3.51 14.08
N ALA A 27 -5.21 2.25 14.55
CA ALA A 27 -4.66 1.16 13.79
C ALA A 27 -5.48 0.97 12.52
N ARG A 28 -4.86 1.19 11.36
CA ARG A 28 -5.54 1.14 10.05
C ARG A 28 -5.66 -0.29 9.50
N GLY A 29 -5.87 -1.25 10.39
CA GLY A 29 -5.91 -2.67 10.07
C GLY A 29 -7.00 -3.05 9.08
N LYS A 30 -8.09 -2.25 9.00
CA LYS A 30 -9.18 -2.44 8.03
C LYS A 30 -8.72 -2.52 6.56
N ARG A 31 -7.58 -1.91 6.24
CA ARG A 31 -7.06 -1.85 4.86
C ARG A 31 -6.50 -3.18 4.37
N MET A 32 -6.08 -4.06 5.28
CA MET A 32 -5.54 -5.37 4.93
C MET A 32 -6.62 -6.28 4.31
N SER A 33 -7.88 -6.11 4.70
CA SER A 33 -9.02 -6.86 4.13
C SER A 33 -9.62 -6.20 2.89
N GLN A 34 -8.99 -5.15 2.37
CA GLN A 34 -9.42 -4.41 1.17
C GLN A 34 -8.47 -4.67 -0.02
N LEU A 35 -7.62 -5.69 0.10
CA LEU A 35 -6.66 -6.13 -0.89
C LEU A 35 -6.73 -7.66 -1.01
N PRO A 36 -6.52 -8.24 -2.20
CA PRO A 36 -6.23 -9.65 -2.31
C PRO A 36 -4.96 -9.97 -1.51
N ASN A 37 -4.99 -11.03 -0.71
CA ASN A 37 -3.86 -11.48 0.12
C ASN A 37 -3.30 -10.45 1.12
N GLY A 38 -3.97 -9.32 1.36
CA GLY A 38 -3.47 -8.26 2.24
C GLY A 38 -3.33 -8.66 3.72
N GLY A 39 -3.95 -9.77 4.12
CA GLY A 39 -3.80 -10.37 5.45
C GLY A 39 -2.57 -11.28 5.61
N VAL A 40 -1.96 -11.76 4.52
CA VAL A 40 -0.92 -12.80 4.56
C VAL A 40 0.37 -12.31 5.21
N ALA A 41 0.85 -11.13 4.80
CA ALA A 41 1.96 -10.44 5.45
C ALA A 41 1.50 -9.48 6.57
N GLY A 42 0.18 -9.40 6.81
CA GLY A 42 -0.43 -8.50 7.77
C GLY A 42 -0.03 -7.05 7.51
N CYS A 43 0.40 -6.34 8.56
CA CYS A 43 0.81 -4.94 8.43
C CYS A 43 1.96 -4.74 7.44
N ASN A 44 2.78 -5.79 7.20
CA ASN A 44 3.96 -5.69 6.35
C ASN A 44 3.61 -5.62 4.86
N THR A 45 2.35 -5.86 4.47
CA THR A 45 1.90 -5.55 3.11
C THR A 45 2.10 -4.07 2.77
N CYS A 46 1.95 -3.15 3.74
CA CYS A 46 2.05 -1.70 3.52
C CYS A 46 3.18 -1.03 4.31
N HIS A 47 3.81 -1.74 5.24
CA HIS A 47 4.78 -1.21 6.19
C HIS A 47 6.05 -2.06 6.21
N THR A 48 7.17 -1.44 6.53
CA THR A 48 8.47 -2.14 6.50
C THR A 48 8.67 -3.11 7.65
N ASP A 49 8.09 -2.85 8.83
CA ASP A 49 8.34 -3.65 10.04
C ASP A 49 7.15 -3.56 11.03
N GLY A 50 5.94 -3.75 10.52
CA GLY A 50 4.71 -3.77 11.31
C GLY A 50 3.92 -2.46 11.28
N GLY A 51 2.75 -2.49 11.93
CA GLY A 51 1.82 -1.37 11.90
C GLY A 51 2.41 -0.11 12.55
N GLY A 52 2.36 1.01 11.82
CA GLY A 52 2.85 2.30 12.32
C GLY A 52 4.33 2.57 12.08
N THR A 53 5.08 1.63 11.50
CA THR A 53 6.44 1.90 11.00
C THR A 53 6.39 2.67 9.68
N PRO A 54 7.54 3.08 9.09
CA PRO A 54 7.57 3.60 7.74
C PRO A 54 6.83 2.69 6.75
N ARG A 55 6.22 3.31 5.75
CA ARG A 55 5.57 2.58 4.66
C ARG A 55 6.63 2.01 3.72
N ASN A 56 6.37 0.83 3.19
CA ASN A 56 7.10 0.30 2.04
C ASN A 56 6.62 1.03 0.76
N PRO A 57 7.25 0.81 -0.40
CA PRO A 57 6.85 1.44 -1.66
C PRO A 57 5.36 1.25 -2.00
N PHE A 58 4.82 0.04 -1.88
CA PHE A 58 3.38 -0.23 -2.07
C PHE A 58 2.48 0.61 -1.16
N GLY A 59 2.81 0.70 0.13
CA GLY A 59 2.07 1.50 1.09
C GLY A 59 2.13 2.99 0.76
N LEU A 60 3.26 3.48 0.26
CA LEU A 60 3.41 4.88 -0.18
C LEU A 60 2.55 5.17 -1.41
N GLU A 61 2.58 4.28 -2.40
CA GLU A 61 1.75 4.37 -3.61
C GLU A 61 0.26 4.41 -3.23
N MET A 62 -0.16 3.46 -2.38
CA MET A 62 -1.53 3.40 -1.89
C MET A 62 -1.93 4.66 -1.13
N GLN A 63 -1.06 5.17 -0.25
CA GLN A 63 -1.32 6.40 0.50
C GLN A 63 -1.51 7.61 -0.42
N ALA A 64 -0.69 7.70 -1.47
CA ALA A 64 -0.69 8.85 -2.36
C ALA A 64 -1.93 8.87 -3.26
N ASN A 65 -2.31 7.71 -3.80
CA ASN A 65 -3.18 7.66 -4.99
C ASN A 65 -4.40 6.73 -4.86
N PHE A 66 -4.41 5.80 -3.90
CA PHE A 66 -5.42 4.72 -3.86
C PHE A 66 -6.15 4.61 -2.54
N LEU A 67 -6.46 5.77 -1.93
CA LEU A 67 -7.39 5.87 -0.82
C LEU A 67 -8.61 6.70 -1.21
N THR A 68 -9.80 6.28 -0.79
CA THR A 68 -11.05 7.04 -0.99
C THR A 68 -11.02 8.42 -0.32
N ALA A 69 -10.20 8.58 0.71
CA ALA A 69 -9.94 9.84 1.38
C ALA A 69 -8.54 9.82 2.04
N SER A 70 -7.92 10.99 2.15
CA SER A 70 -6.66 11.12 2.90
C SER A 70 -6.84 10.80 4.38
N GLY A 71 -5.76 10.37 5.02
CA GLY A 71 -5.74 10.12 6.47
C GLY A 71 -6.26 8.74 6.85
N SER A 72 -6.82 8.61 8.06
CA SER A 72 -7.24 7.30 8.63
C SER A 72 -8.60 6.84 8.11
N ALA A 73 -9.47 7.77 7.71
CA ALA A 73 -10.82 7.47 7.24
C ALA A 73 -10.83 6.72 5.89
N GLY A 74 -9.85 6.97 5.02
CA GLY A 74 -9.79 6.38 3.68
C GLY A 74 -9.73 4.85 3.69
N ASP A 75 -10.43 4.28 2.72
CA ASP A 75 -10.43 2.87 2.35
C ASP A 75 -9.58 2.67 1.10
N VAL A 76 -9.00 1.48 0.95
CA VAL A 76 -8.21 1.12 -0.23
C VAL A 76 -9.10 1.06 -1.46
N VAL A 77 -8.64 1.68 -2.53
CA VAL A 77 -9.21 1.57 -3.87
C VAL A 77 -8.39 0.55 -4.64
N TRP A 78 -8.66 -0.74 -4.42
CA TRP A 78 -8.11 -1.82 -5.25
C TRP A 78 -8.83 -1.84 -6.59
N GLY A 79 -8.07 -2.06 -7.67
CA GLY A 79 -8.57 -2.06 -9.03
C GLY A 79 -7.45 -2.20 -10.05
N PRO A 80 -7.77 -2.22 -11.36
CA PRO A 80 -6.80 -2.43 -12.44
C PRO A 80 -5.64 -1.43 -12.40
N GLU A 81 -5.89 -0.18 -12.00
CA GLU A 81 -4.87 0.85 -11.95
C GLU A 81 -3.80 0.57 -10.88
N LEU A 82 -4.19 0.16 -9.66
CA LEU A 82 -3.22 -0.21 -8.62
C LEU A 82 -2.56 -1.56 -8.93
N ALA A 83 -3.32 -2.50 -9.49
CA ALA A 83 -2.82 -3.82 -9.87
C ALA A 83 -1.75 -3.75 -10.97
N ALA A 84 -1.83 -2.78 -11.88
CA ALA A 84 -0.89 -2.62 -12.99
C ALA A 84 0.40 -1.86 -12.64
N LEU A 85 0.49 -1.28 -11.44
CA LEU A 85 1.71 -0.60 -10.99
C LEU A 85 2.74 -1.60 -10.47
N ASP A 86 4.01 -1.28 -10.69
CA ASP A 86 5.16 -1.94 -10.08
C ASP A 86 5.64 -0.99 -8.97
N SER A 87 5.17 -1.22 -7.74
CA SER A 87 5.36 -0.25 -6.66
C SER A 87 6.78 -0.25 -6.09
N ASP A 88 7.46 -1.38 -6.06
CA ASP A 88 8.82 -1.50 -5.52
C ASP A 88 9.93 -1.54 -6.58
N GLY A 89 9.58 -1.64 -7.86
CA GLY A 89 10.49 -1.49 -8.99
C GLY A 89 11.23 -2.77 -9.36
N ASP A 90 10.68 -3.93 -9.02
CA ASP A 90 11.30 -5.23 -9.29
C ASP A 90 11.00 -5.78 -10.71
N GLY A 91 10.13 -5.08 -11.46
CA GLY A 91 9.71 -5.44 -12.81
C GLY A 91 8.44 -6.29 -12.87
N VAL A 92 7.78 -6.55 -11.74
CA VAL A 92 6.50 -7.25 -11.63
C VAL A 92 5.44 -6.26 -11.12
N ALA A 93 4.23 -6.37 -11.65
CA ALA A 93 3.12 -5.53 -11.20
C ALA A 93 2.47 -6.10 -9.92
N ASN A 94 2.00 -5.21 -9.04
CA ASN A 94 1.34 -5.50 -7.78
C ASN A 94 0.25 -6.59 -7.89
N GLY A 95 -0.53 -6.56 -8.97
CA GLY A 95 -1.58 -7.53 -9.24
C GLY A 95 -1.03 -8.92 -9.52
N ALA A 96 0.07 -9.03 -10.25
CA ALA A 96 0.72 -10.33 -10.48
C ALA A 96 1.31 -10.90 -9.19
N GLU A 97 1.84 -10.04 -8.31
CA GLU A 97 2.37 -10.45 -7.01
C GLU A 97 1.28 -10.87 -6.03
N LEU A 98 0.18 -10.13 -5.93
CA LEU A 98 -0.95 -10.46 -5.06
C LEU A 98 -1.87 -11.54 -5.65
N GLY A 99 -1.60 -11.98 -6.89
CA GLY A 99 -2.33 -13.05 -7.60
C GLY A 99 -3.64 -12.61 -8.26
N ASP A 100 -3.86 -11.31 -8.44
CA ASP A 100 -4.97 -10.69 -9.17
C ASP A 100 -4.43 -9.73 -10.25
N PRO A 101 -3.86 -10.24 -11.36
CA PRO A 101 -3.18 -9.44 -12.37
C PRO A 101 -4.09 -8.45 -13.11
N ASP A 102 -5.39 -8.73 -13.18
CA ASP A 102 -6.37 -7.87 -13.84
C ASP A 102 -7.01 -6.85 -12.87
N GLY A 103 -6.68 -6.91 -11.57
CA GLY A 103 -7.23 -6.01 -10.55
C GLY A 103 -8.75 -6.14 -10.39
N THR A 104 -9.28 -7.36 -10.51
CA THR A 104 -10.72 -7.63 -10.49
C THR A 104 -11.24 -8.15 -9.14
N TRP A 105 -10.34 -8.50 -8.22
CA TRP A 105 -10.70 -8.96 -6.89
C TRP A 105 -11.53 -7.90 -6.17
N VAL A 106 -12.61 -8.33 -5.52
CA VAL A 106 -13.42 -7.47 -4.65
C VAL A 106 -13.53 -8.04 -3.25
N VAL A 107 -13.82 -7.18 -2.27
CA VAL A 107 -14.00 -7.59 -0.88
C VAL A 107 -15.05 -8.69 -0.77
N GLY A 108 -14.63 -9.85 -0.25
CA GLY A 108 -15.46 -11.04 -0.11
C GLY A 108 -15.07 -12.18 -1.05
N ASP A 109 -14.29 -11.90 -2.10
CA ASP A 109 -13.71 -12.93 -2.95
C ASP A 109 -12.65 -13.74 -2.19
N PRO A 110 -12.48 -15.03 -2.51
CA PRO A 110 -11.38 -15.82 -1.96
C PRO A 110 -10.03 -15.25 -2.40
N ASP A 111 -9.05 -15.29 -1.48
CA ASP A 111 -7.69 -14.87 -1.80
C ASP A 111 -7.05 -15.77 -2.87
N PRO A 112 -6.40 -15.18 -3.89
CA PRO A 112 -5.60 -15.93 -4.86
C PRO A 112 -4.44 -16.70 -4.21
N ALA A 113 -3.96 -17.76 -4.85
CA ALA A 113 -2.85 -18.55 -4.32
C ALA A 113 -1.47 -17.93 -4.63
N ASN A 114 -0.49 -18.26 -3.78
CA ASN A 114 0.93 -17.92 -3.94
C ASN A 114 1.24 -16.41 -4.02
N PRO A 115 0.83 -15.61 -3.02
CA PRO A 115 1.14 -14.19 -3.00
C PRO A 115 2.61 -13.91 -2.74
N PHE A 116 3.03 -12.78 -3.28
CA PHE A 116 4.30 -12.10 -3.09
C PHE A 116 4.07 -10.74 -2.41
N ALA A 117 5.12 -10.06 -1.97
CA ALA A 117 5.01 -8.81 -1.24
C ALA A 117 5.27 -7.60 -2.15
N PRO A 118 4.22 -6.84 -2.55
CA PRO A 118 4.30 -5.81 -3.61
C PRO A 118 5.08 -4.54 -3.26
N GLY A 119 5.69 -4.54 -2.07
CA GLY A 119 6.52 -3.46 -1.55
C GLY A 119 7.89 -3.96 -1.12
N ASP A 120 8.29 -5.15 -1.52
CA ASP A 120 9.57 -5.76 -1.20
C ASP A 120 10.20 -6.30 -2.50
N PRO A 121 11.19 -5.61 -3.08
CA PRO A 121 11.78 -5.98 -4.37
C PRO A 121 12.59 -7.29 -4.33
N GLU A 122 12.75 -7.90 -3.15
CA GLU A 122 13.32 -9.25 -3.00
C GLU A 122 12.24 -10.35 -2.93
N SER A 123 10.96 -9.96 -2.91
CA SER A 123 9.79 -10.83 -2.90
C SER A 123 9.18 -10.96 -4.29
N THR A 124 9.99 -11.23 -5.31
CA THR A 124 9.51 -11.25 -6.69
C THR A 124 9.09 -12.66 -7.13
N PRO A 125 7.93 -12.85 -7.80
CA PRO A 125 7.63 -14.09 -8.47
C PRO A 125 8.65 -14.37 -9.57
N PRO A 126 8.94 -15.65 -9.89
CA PRO A 126 9.80 -15.95 -11.02
C PRO A 126 9.19 -15.34 -12.28
N MET A 127 9.86 -14.35 -12.86
CA MET A 127 9.46 -13.76 -14.13
C MET A 127 9.19 -14.89 -15.11
N PRO A 128 8.03 -14.89 -15.83
CA PRO A 128 7.78 -15.89 -16.85
C PRO A 128 8.99 -15.85 -17.77
N THR A 129 9.76 -16.94 -17.77
CA THR A 129 10.97 -17.02 -18.59
C THR A 129 10.50 -16.66 -19.99
N ALA A 130 11.10 -15.63 -20.59
CA ALA A 130 10.82 -15.30 -21.98
C ALA A 130 11.22 -16.54 -22.79
N THR A 131 10.26 -17.44 -22.99
CA THR A 131 10.49 -18.65 -23.74
C THR A 131 10.87 -18.20 -25.14
N ALA A 132 11.72 -18.96 -25.82
CA ALA A 132 12.03 -18.70 -27.21
C ALA A 132 10.75 -18.53 -28.07
N VAL A 133 9.62 -19.11 -27.61
CA VAL A 133 8.27 -18.96 -28.16
C VAL A 133 7.70 -17.54 -28.02
N ALA A 134 7.83 -16.88 -26.86
CA ALA A 134 7.35 -15.49 -26.70
C ALA A 134 8.18 -14.50 -27.54
N ALA A 135 9.49 -14.71 -27.62
CA ALA A 135 10.38 -13.94 -28.50
C ALA A 135 10.06 -14.18 -29.99
N SER A 136 9.76 -15.43 -30.37
CA SER A 136 9.39 -15.76 -31.75
C SER A 136 8.03 -15.21 -32.14
N ASN A 137 7.03 -15.19 -31.24
CA ASN A 137 5.68 -14.74 -31.59
C ASN A 137 5.66 -13.22 -31.87
N TRP A 138 6.36 -12.42 -31.07
CA TRP A 138 6.48 -10.99 -31.36
C TRP A 138 7.33 -10.72 -32.62
N ALA A 139 8.39 -11.50 -32.84
CA ALA A 139 9.17 -11.43 -34.06
C ALA A 139 8.35 -11.84 -35.30
N GLN A 140 7.47 -12.84 -35.19
CA GLN A 140 6.56 -13.28 -36.24
C GLN A 140 5.46 -12.25 -36.51
N ILE A 141 4.87 -11.66 -35.47
CA ILE A 141 3.90 -10.56 -35.61
C ILE A 141 4.55 -9.37 -36.32
N LYS A 142 5.77 -9.00 -35.93
CA LYS A 142 6.53 -7.93 -36.62
C LYS A 142 6.85 -8.27 -38.06
N SER A 143 7.21 -9.52 -38.36
CA SER A 143 7.41 -9.99 -39.74
C SER A 143 6.15 -9.85 -40.57
N LEU A 144 5.00 -10.27 -40.02
CA LEU A 144 3.70 -10.17 -40.70
C LEU A 144 3.27 -8.72 -40.92
N ILE A 145 3.55 -7.82 -39.98
CA ILE A 145 3.26 -6.39 -40.13
C ILE A 145 4.14 -5.76 -41.22
N ASN A 146 5.44 -6.08 -41.24
CA ASN A 146 6.37 -5.55 -42.23
C ASN A 146 6.16 -6.11 -43.65
N GLU A 147 5.39 -7.18 -43.81
CA GLU A 147 5.00 -7.74 -45.13
C GLU A 147 3.70 -7.12 -45.68
N LEU A 148 3.02 -6.27 -44.89
CA LEU A 148 1.80 -5.58 -45.29
C LEU A 148 2.04 -4.14 -45.82
N ASP A 149 3.29 -3.67 -45.79
CA ASP A 149 3.77 -2.42 -46.40
C ASP A 149 4.44 -2.67 -47.76
#